data_AF-A0A7S0L6Y4-F1
#
_entry.id   AF-A0A7S0L6Y4-F1
#
_cell.length_a   1.000
_cell.length_b   1.000
_cell.length_c   1.000
_cell.angle_alpha   90.00
_cell.angle_beta   90.00
_cell.angle_gamma   90.00
#
_symmetry.space_group_name_H-M   'P 1'
#
loop_
_entity.id
_entity.type
_entity.pdbx_description
1 polymer ?
#
loop_
_entity_poly.entity_id
_entity_poly.type
_entity_poly.pdbx_seq_one_letter_code
_entity_poly.pdbx_strand_id
1 'polypeptide(L)'
;ATERAKSRFKALNDTAVAMLSEVHIDKDAPVKRYFASAGAMLRQARQYLQQNDIENGFVMLNRFCTYFITKLPEHPNFSSKDASAERKKYKAEASSAMDECTKLKSLLLRQFEEEEEQQQAAAAQAEAGGAP
;
A
#
# COMPACT_ATOMS: atom_id res chain seq x y z
N ALA A 1 -6.11 -15.85 9.82
CA ALA A 1 -4.83 -15.73 9.10
C ALA A 1 -3.84 -16.78 9.59
N THR A 2 -3.46 -17.72 8.73
CA THR A 2 -2.32 -18.63 8.90
C THR A 2 -1.01 -17.85 9.07
N GLU A 3 0.05 -18.48 9.60
CA GLU A 3 1.36 -17.83 9.75
C GLU A 3 1.98 -17.45 8.39
N ARG A 4 1.73 -18.23 7.35
CA ARG A 4 2.20 -17.94 5.99
C ARG A 4 1.42 -16.78 5.36
N ALA A 5 0.09 -16.72 5.53
CA ALA A 5 -0.70 -15.55 5.11
C ALA A 5 -0.24 -14.26 5.81
N LYS A 6 0.02 -14.31 7.12
CA LYS A 6 0.59 -13.17 7.88
C LYS A 6 1.97 -12.78 7.36
N SER A 7 2.83 -13.75 7.06
CA SER A 7 4.19 -13.50 6.54
C SER A 7 4.17 -12.85 5.15
N ARG A 8 3.30 -13.30 4.24
CA ARG A 8 3.11 -12.68 2.92
C ARG A 8 2.58 -11.25 3.05
N PHE A 9 1.56 -11.03 3.88
CA PHE A 9 1.07 -9.68 4.15
C PHE A 9 2.16 -8.77 4.75
N LYS A 10 2.99 -9.30 5.66
CA LYS A 10 4.13 -8.56 6.21
C LYS A 10 5.11 -8.17 5.10
N ALA A 11 5.41 -9.05 4.16
CA ALA A 11 6.29 -8.74 3.03
C ALA A 11 5.75 -7.59 2.15
N LEU A 12 4.43 -7.55 1.91
CA LEU A 12 3.80 -6.42 1.22
C LEU A 12 3.98 -5.11 1.99
N ASN A 13 3.77 -5.13 3.31
CA ASN A 13 3.97 -3.95 4.14
C ASN A 13 5.43 -3.50 4.16
N ASP A 14 6.37 -4.44 4.29
CA ASP A 14 7.81 -4.16 4.26
C ASP A 14 8.22 -3.56 2.90
N THR A 15 7.63 -4.02 1.80
CA THR A 15 7.84 -3.48 0.45
C THR A 15 7.40 -2.02 0.37
N ALA A 16 6.21 -1.69 0.88
CA ALA A 16 5.72 -0.32 0.90
C ALA A 16 6.66 0.62 1.68
N VAL A 17 7.21 0.15 2.80
CA VAL A 17 8.19 0.90 3.61
C VAL A 17 9.53 1.05 2.89
N ALA A 18 10.04 -0.02 2.27
CA ALA A 18 11.31 0.00 1.54
C ALA A 18 11.30 1.03 0.42
N MET A 19 10.20 1.16 -0.31
CA MET A 19 10.02 2.16 -1.39
C MET A 19 10.04 3.63 -0.92
N LEU A 20 10.01 3.87 0.39
CA LEU A 20 10.13 5.21 0.98
C LEU A 20 11.53 5.53 1.48
N SER A 21 12.41 4.53 1.60
CA SER A 21 13.80 4.74 2.02
C SER A 21 14.59 5.58 1.01
N GLU A 22 14.25 5.47 -0.26
CA GLU A 22 14.86 6.22 -1.36
C GLU A 22 14.27 7.63 -1.55
N VAL A 23 13.20 7.96 -0.82
CA VAL A 23 12.51 9.24 -0.98
C VAL A 23 13.20 10.31 -0.15
N HIS A 24 13.92 11.20 -0.81
CA HIS A 24 14.54 12.37 -0.21
C HIS A 24 13.70 13.64 -0.44
N ILE A 25 13.49 14.41 0.63
CA ILE A 25 12.84 15.72 0.57
C ILE A 25 13.92 16.80 0.46
N ASP A 26 14.15 17.23 -0.76
CA ASP A 26 14.90 18.46 -1.04
C ASP A 26 14.06 19.68 -0.63
N LYS A 27 14.60 20.44 0.32
CA LYS A 27 14.02 21.61 0.98
C LYS A 27 14.02 22.88 0.12
N ASP A 28 14.85 22.92 -0.92
CA ASP A 28 14.94 24.06 -1.83
C ASP A 28 13.94 23.92 -2.99
N ALA A 29 13.45 22.69 -3.23
CA ALA A 29 12.42 22.43 -4.21
C ALA A 29 11.03 22.95 -3.76
N PRO A 30 10.13 23.32 -4.70
CA PRO A 30 8.78 23.72 -4.35
C PRO A 30 7.98 22.58 -3.69
N VAL A 31 7.35 22.85 -2.55
CA VAL A 31 6.53 21.87 -1.80
C VAL A 31 5.43 21.23 -2.66
N LYS A 32 4.89 21.99 -3.62
CA LYS A 32 3.88 21.52 -4.59
C LYS A 32 4.32 20.29 -5.38
N ARG A 33 5.63 20.16 -5.67
CA ARG A 33 6.19 18.98 -6.35
C ARG A 33 5.89 17.70 -5.56
N TYR A 34 6.02 17.77 -4.23
CA TYR A 34 5.81 16.62 -3.36
C TYR A 34 4.32 16.29 -3.18
N PHE A 35 3.43 17.29 -3.17
CA PHE A 35 1.98 17.05 -3.26
C PHE A 35 1.58 16.40 -4.59
N ALA A 36 2.20 16.79 -5.70
CA ALA A 36 1.99 16.13 -6.99
C ALA A 36 2.43 14.66 -6.96
N SER A 37 3.58 14.36 -6.32
CA SER A 37 4.03 12.98 -6.08
C SER A 37 3.02 12.19 -5.24
N ALA A 38 2.49 12.78 -4.16
CA ALA A 38 1.45 12.14 -3.34
C ALA A 38 0.21 11.80 -4.20
N GLY A 39 -0.22 12.73 -5.06
CA GLY A 39 -1.31 12.49 -6.00
C GLY A 39 -1.02 11.41 -7.03
N ALA A 40 0.22 11.30 -7.51
CA ALA A 40 0.62 10.24 -8.43
C ALA A 40 0.58 8.85 -7.76
N MET A 41 1.10 8.73 -6.54
CA MET A 41 1.04 7.47 -5.77
C MET A 41 -0.41 7.03 -5.56
N LEU A 42 -1.29 7.96 -5.16
CA LEU A 42 -2.71 7.66 -4.98
C LEU A 42 -3.38 7.20 -6.28
N ARG A 43 -3.15 7.90 -7.40
CA ARG A 43 -3.69 7.49 -8.71
C ARG A 43 -3.21 6.10 -9.12
N GLN A 44 -1.93 5.80 -8.91
CA GLN A 44 -1.37 4.49 -9.22
C GLN A 44 -2.01 3.39 -8.36
N ALA A 45 -2.22 3.64 -7.06
CA ALA A 45 -2.94 2.72 -6.19
C ALA A 45 -4.35 2.44 -6.71
N ARG A 46 -5.09 3.47 -7.13
CA ARG A 46 -6.43 3.30 -7.71
C ARG A 46 -6.43 2.46 -8.98
N GLN A 47 -5.43 2.63 -9.85
CA GLN A 47 -5.31 1.85 -11.07
C GLN A 47 -5.12 0.36 -10.78
N TYR A 48 -4.24 0.00 -9.83
CA TYR A 48 -4.08 -1.40 -9.41
C TYR A 48 -5.38 -1.98 -8.86
N LEU A 49 -6.07 -1.25 -7.99
CA LEU A 49 -7.36 -1.70 -7.43
C LEU A 49 -8.43 -1.87 -8.51
N GLN A 50 -8.47 -1.00 -9.53
CA GLN A 50 -9.38 -1.14 -10.67
C GLN A 50 -9.08 -2.38 -11.52
N GLN A 51 -7.82 -2.80 -11.59
CA GLN A 51 -7.38 -4.01 -12.27
C GLN A 51 -7.51 -5.28 -11.42
N ASN A 52 -8.14 -5.17 -10.23
CA ASN A 52 -8.26 -6.23 -9.24
C ASN A 52 -6.90 -6.73 -8.70
N ASP A 53 -5.84 -5.96 -8.90
CA ASP A 53 -4.52 -6.19 -8.32
C ASP A 53 -4.47 -5.56 -6.92
N ILE A 54 -5.07 -6.26 -5.97
CA ILE A 54 -5.25 -5.74 -4.61
C ILE A 54 -3.94 -5.72 -3.81
N GLU A 55 -2.97 -6.56 -4.15
CA GLU A 55 -1.65 -6.58 -3.52
C GLU A 55 -0.87 -5.31 -3.86
N ASN A 56 -0.69 -5.01 -5.15
CA ASN A 56 0.00 -3.80 -5.56
C ASN A 56 -0.81 -2.54 -5.22
N GLY A 57 -2.13 -2.63 -5.27
CA GLY A 57 -3.04 -1.59 -4.78
C GLY A 57 -2.78 -1.24 -3.32
N PHE A 58 -2.70 -2.25 -2.44
CA PHE A 58 -2.37 -2.06 -1.03
C PHE A 58 -0.97 -1.45 -0.84
N VAL A 59 0.06 -1.97 -1.54
CA VAL A 59 1.44 -1.46 -1.41
C VAL A 59 1.51 0.02 -1.77
N MET A 60 0.92 0.41 -2.90
CA MET A 60 0.92 1.82 -3.34
C MET A 60 0.09 2.72 -2.42
N LEU A 61 -1.06 2.24 -1.94
CA LEU A 61 -1.93 3.02 -1.05
C LEU A 61 -1.28 3.25 0.31
N ASN A 62 -0.66 2.21 0.88
CA ASN A 62 0.11 2.30 2.12
C ASN A 62 1.32 3.23 1.95
N ARG A 63 2.04 3.12 0.83
CA ARG A 63 3.15 4.03 0.48
C ARG A 63 2.68 5.48 0.45
N PHE A 64 1.53 5.78 -0.17
CA PHE A 64 0.95 7.12 -0.18
C PHE A 64 0.65 7.63 1.25
N CYS A 65 -0.01 6.83 2.08
CA CYS A 65 -0.34 7.19 3.45
C CYS A 65 0.92 7.52 4.26
N THR A 66 1.90 6.61 4.26
CA THR A 66 3.15 6.83 4.99
C THR A 66 3.91 8.02 4.43
N TYR A 67 4.06 8.14 3.11
CA TYR A 67 4.72 9.28 2.47
C TYR A 67 4.11 10.62 2.91
N PHE A 68 2.79 10.73 2.89
CA PHE A 68 2.09 11.97 3.24
C PHE A 68 2.20 12.30 4.74
N ILE A 69 2.18 11.29 5.61
CA ILE A 69 2.16 11.47 7.07
C ILE A 69 3.58 11.63 7.65
N THR A 70 4.58 10.98 7.06
CA THR A 70 5.94 10.92 7.63
C THR A 70 6.94 11.73 6.82
N LYS A 71 6.97 11.58 5.49
CA LYS A 71 7.98 12.19 4.63
C LYS A 71 7.64 13.63 4.25
N LEU A 72 6.44 13.87 3.73
CA LEU A 72 6.03 15.22 3.30
C LEU A 72 6.19 16.30 4.37
N PRO A 73 5.85 16.03 5.66
CA PRO A 73 5.99 17.02 6.72
C PRO A 73 7.43 17.42 7.05
N GLU A 74 8.44 16.67 6.59
CA GLU A 74 9.85 17.05 6.70
C GLU A 74 10.17 18.32 5.89
N HIS A 75 9.35 18.67 4.89
CA HIS A 75 9.55 19.86 4.07
C HIS A 75 9.22 21.15 4.87
N PRO A 76 10.09 22.18 4.88
CA PRO A 76 9.87 23.39 5.69
C PRO A 76 8.58 24.15 5.31
N ASN A 77 8.27 24.19 4.01
CA ASN A 77 7.05 24.84 3.51
C ASN A 77 5.79 23.97 3.56
N PHE A 78 5.83 22.76 4.15
CA PHE A 78 4.65 21.90 4.28
C PHE A 78 3.53 22.63 5.02
N SER A 79 3.82 23.28 6.15
CA SER A 79 2.86 24.00 6.98
C SER A 79 2.56 25.43 6.52
N SER A 80 3.10 25.87 5.39
CA SER A 80 2.88 27.22 4.84
C SER A 80 1.41 27.49 4.49
N LYS A 81 1.03 28.76 4.39
CA LYS A 81 -0.32 29.14 3.93
C LYS A 81 -0.60 28.65 2.51
N ASP A 82 0.41 28.72 1.64
CA ASP A 82 0.29 28.32 0.23
C ASP A 82 0.03 26.83 0.05
N ALA A 83 0.54 25.99 0.96
CA ALA A 83 0.31 24.54 0.96
C ALA A 83 -1.01 24.13 1.65
N SER A 84 -1.76 25.07 2.25
CA SER A 84 -2.89 24.75 3.14
C SER A 84 -4.01 23.99 2.44
N ALA A 85 -4.36 24.40 1.21
CA ALA A 85 -5.40 23.75 0.43
C ALA A 85 -5.03 22.30 0.06
N GLU A 86 -3.80 22.10 -0.43
CA GLU A 86 -3.30 20.77 -0.79
C GLU A 86 -3.15 19.87 0.44
N ARG A 87 -2.60 20.40 1.55
CA ARG A 87 -2.56 19.67 2.83
C ARG A 87 -3.94 19.18 3.25
N LYS A 88 -4.94 20.06 3.24
CA LYS A 88 -6.30 19.71 3.67
C LYS A 88 -6.89 18.61 2.78
N LYS A 89 -6.72 18.73 1.47
CA LYS A 89 -7.16 17.72 0.50
C LYS A 89 -6.50 16.37 0.78
N TYR A 90 -5.17 16.31 0.75
CA TYR A 90 -4.46 15.03 0.87
C TYR A 90 -4.53 14.43 2.27
N LYS A 91 -4.79 15.23 3.30
CA LYS A 91 -5.10 14.72 4.64
C LYS A 91 -6.42 13.94 4.66
N ALA A 92 -7.45 14.44 3.97
CA ALA A 92 -8.72 13.70 3.84
C ALA A 92 -8.54 12.41 3.04
N GLU A 93 -7.79 12.48 1.93
CA GLU A 93 -7.43 11.31 1.11
C GLU A 93 -6.63 10.27 1.91
N ALA A 94 -5.64 10.69 2.70
CA ALA A 94 -4.86 9.80 3.55
C ALA A 94 -5.73 9.12 4.62
N SER A 95 -6.70 9.83 5.19
CA SER A 95 -7.66 9.24 6.12
C SER A 95 -8.48 8.12 5.45
N SER A 96 -9.08 8.42 4.28
CA SER A 96 -9.83 7.41 3.51
C SER A 96 -8.95 6.23 3.11
N ALA A 97 -7.73 6.51 2.65
CA ALA A 97 -6.78 5.51 2.23
C ALA A 97 -6.33 4.59 3.39
N MET A 98 -6.20 5.09 4.62
CA MET A 98 -5.92 4.25 5.80
C MET A 98 -7.10 3.31 6.14
N ASP A 99 -8.33 3.80 6.05
CA ASP A 99 -9.52 2.97 6.25
C ASP A 99 -9.59 1.87 5.19
N GLU A 100 -9.25 2.21 3.94
CA GLU A 100 -9.17 1.25 2.85
C GLU A 100 -8.03 0.24 3.02
N CYS A 101 -6.84 0.66 3.43
CA CYS A 101 -5.74 -0.25 3.77
C CYS A 101 -6.17 -1.28 4.83
N THR A 102 -6.98 -0.87 5.80
CA THR A 102 -7.54 -1.78 6.83
C THR A 102 -8.47 -2.82 6.20
N LYS A 103 -9.33 -2.42 5.26
CA LYS A 103 -10.22 -3.33 4.52
C LYS A 103 -9.42 -4.28 3.62
N LEU A 104 -8.45 -3.75 2.87
CA LEU A 104 -7.59 -4.52 1.97
C LEU A 104 -6.77 -5.55 2.74
N LYS A 105 -6.27 -5.21 3.93
CA LYS A 105 -5.58 -6.16 4.80
C LYS A 105 -6.45 -7.39 5.10
N SER A 106 -7.72 -7.18 5.48
CA SER A 106 -8.63 -8.28 5.76
C SER A 106 -8.91 -9.13 4.52
N LEU A 107 -9.06 -8.50 3.35
CA LEU A 107 -9.27 -9.20 2.08
C LEU A 107 -8.05 -10.02 1.67
N LEU A 108 -6.85 -9.44 1.74
CA LEU A 108 -5.58 -10.09 1.40
C LEU A 108 -5.31 -11.30 2.29
N LEU A 109 -5.49 -11.14 3.60
CA LEU A 109 -5.29 -12.25 4.53
C LEU A 109 -6.24 -13.41 4.21
N ARG A 110 -7.50 -13.12 3.90
CA ARG A 110 -8.47 -14.12 3.50
C ARG A 110 -8.10 -14.81 2.19
N GLN A 111 -7.72 -14.04 1.16
CA GLN A 111 -7.30 -14.61 -0.13
C GLN A 111 -6.09 -15.54 0.04
N PHE A 112 -5.10 -15.14 0.84
CA PHE A 112 -3.94 -15.98 1.09
C PHE A 112 -4.28 -17.27 1.81
N GLU A 113 -5.23 -17.25 2.76
CA GLU A 113 -5.71 -18.47 3.41
C GLU A 113 -6.43 -19.40 2.42
N GLU A 114 -7.34 -18.86 1.61
CA GLU A 114 -8.08 -19.63 0.61
C GLU A 114 -7.13 -20.24 -0.44
N GLU A 115 -6.11 -19.50 -0.90
CA GLU A 115 -5.07 -20.01 -1.80
C GLU A 115 -4.26 -21.16 -1.18
N GLU A 116 -3.96 -21.08 0.11
CA GLU A 116 -3.22 -22.14 0.80
C GLU A 116 -4.04 -23.42 0.95
N GLU A 117 -5.31 -23.30 1.34
CA GLU A 117 -6.22 -24.45 1.43
C GLU A 117 -6.37 -25.15 0.08
N GLN A 118 -6.50 -24.36 -1.01
CA GLN A 118 -6.57 -24.90 -2.36
C GLN A 118 -5.28 -25.61 -2.77
N GLN A 119 -4.10 -25.05 -2.46
CA GLN A 119 -2.81 -25.69 -2.74
C GLN A 119 -2.64 -27.01 -1.98
N GLN A 120 -3.03 -27.05 -0.71
CA GLN A 120 -2.97 -28.27 0.11
C GLN A 120 -3.91 -29.36 -0.42
N ALA A 121 -5.15 -28.99 -0.78
CA ALA A 121 -6.11 -29.92 -1.36
C ALA A 121 -5.65 -30.47 -2.71
N ALA A 122 -5.09 -29.63 -3.58
CA ALA A 122 -4.55 -30.04 -4.87
C ALA A 122 -3.34 -30.99 -4.71
N ALA A 123 -2.45 -30.72 -3.75
CA ALA A 123 -1.31 -31.59 -3.45
C ALA A 123 -1.77 -32.97 -2.96
N ALA A 124 -2.74 -33.03 -2.04
CA ALA A 124 -3.28 -34.29 -1.53
C ALA A 124 -3.97 -35.13 -2.62
N GLN A 125 -4.66 -34.49 -3.56
CA GLN A 125 -5.27 -35.18 -4.71
C GLN A 125 -4.22 -35.69 -5.71
N ALA A 126 -3.13 -34.96 -5.92
CA ALA A 126 -2.03 -35.39 -6.78
C ALA A 126 -1.29 -36.61 -6.20
N GLU A 127 -1.10 -36.67 -4.88
CA GLU A 127 -0.49 -37.82 -4.20
C GLU A 127 -1.41 -39.06 -4.20
N ALA A 128 -2.73 -38.88 -4.08
CA ALA A 128 -3.70 -39.98 -4.10
C ALA A 128 -3.95 -40.56 -5.51
N GLY A 129 -3.74 -39.77 -6.57
CA GLY A 129 -3.91 -40.19 -7.97
C GLY A 129 -2.64 -40.77 -8.63
N GLY A 130 -1.51 -40.79 -7.93
CA GLY A 130 -0.18 -41.13 -8.45
C GLY A 130 0.34 -42.53 -8.15
N ALA A 131 -0.51 -43.50 -7.79
CA ALA A 131 -0.10 -44.89 -7.57
C ALA A 131 -0.38 -45.75 -8.83
N PRO A 132 0.65 -46.18 -9.59
CA PRO A 132 0.51 -47.22 -10.61
C PRO A 132 0.31 -48.63 -10.02
#